data_AF-A0A1E3UKK6-F1
#
_entry.id   AF-A0A1E3UKK6-F1
#
_cell.length_a   1.000
_cell.length_b   1.000
_cell.length_c   1.000
_cell.angle_alpha   90.00
_cell.angle_beta   90.00
_cell.angle_gamma   90.00
#
_symmetry.space_group_name_H-M   'P 1'
#
loop_
_entity.id
_entity.type
_entity.pdbx_description
1 polymer ?
#
loop_
_entity_poly.entity_id
_entity_poly.type
_entity_poly.pdbx_seq_one_letter_code
_entity_poly.pdbx_strand_id
1 'polypeptide(L)'
;MANRNIENITAVIDYVEDHLTEKLDLDRIAEAVHYSKYHLHRMFADTVGLTVHDYIQRRRLTEAAKLLVFSDKPILEIALTAGFESQQAFTACFTSMYKTAPGRYRETERFYPLQLRFHLEGSYAMLEQKQRRQWDIAFAVQEDIPCWMELVRLVVDGFPCLDEAEYVRVLKEKIRTGQALILKDGAMAVGILLFTGETGSIDFMGCHPLYRKMGIPKAFLDKVMGELLKGRELSITTFREGDRADTGHRRAIKGLGFAEAELLVEFGYPTQRFVLHRKEGEDGGE
;
A
#
# COMPACT_ATOMS: atom_id res chain seq x y z
N MET A 1 -18.36 15.24 -9.29
CA MET A 1 -17.69 14.37 -10.29
C MET A 1 -16.81 13.31 -9.61
N ALA A 2 -16.03 13.66 -8.59
CA ALA A 2 -15.25 12.69 -7.81
C ALA A 2 -16.13 11.60 -7.17
N ASN A 3 -17.27 12.00 -6.56
CA ASN A 3 -18.17 11.06 -5.88
C ASN A 3 -18.70 9.93 -6.79
N ARG A 4 -19.12 10.27 -8.02
CA ARG A 4 -19.62 9.28 -8.98
C ARG A 4 -18.54 8.27 -9.40
N ASN A 5 -17.30 8.72 -9.60
CA ASN A 5 -16.21 7.78 -9.91
C ASN A 5 -15.92 6.84 -8.74
N ILE A 6 -16.01 7.34 -7.50
CA ILE A 6 -15.81 6.53 -6.29
C ILE A 6 -16.92 5.49 -6.17
N GLU A 7 -18.18 5.89 -6.30
CA GLU A 7 -19.34 4.98 -6.32
C GLU A 7 -19.17 3.87 -7.37
N ASN A 8 -18.74 4.22 -8.59
CA ASN A 8 -18.50 3.25 -9.65
C ASN A 8 -17.40 2.25 -9.30
N ILE A 9 -16.31 2.71 -8.68
CA ILE A 9 -15.17 1.86 -8.31
C ILE A 9 -15.53 0.96 -7.13
N THR A 10 -16.26 1.49 -6.15
CA THR A 10 -16.81 0.70 -5.04
C THR A 10 -17.69 -0.44 -5.57
N ALA A 11 -18.58 -0.16 -6.52
CA ALA A 11 -19.40 -1.22 -7.15
C ALA A 11 -18.56 -2.30 -7.86
N VAL A 12 -17.45 -1.91 -8.50
CA VAL A 12 -16.51 -2.87 -9.10
C VAL A 12 -15.81 -3.72 -8.03
N ILE A 13 -15.35 -3.10 -6.94
CA ILE A 13 -14.72 -3.81 -5.82
C ILE A 13 -15.71 -4.80 -5.22
N ASP A 14 -16.93 -4.37 -4.93
CA ASP A 14 -17.98 -5.20 -4.32
C ASP A 14 -18.28 -6.42 -5.19
N TYR A 15 -18.50 -6.21 -6.50
CA TYR A 15 -18.72 -7.31 -7.42
C TYR A 15 -17.55 -8.30 -7.45
N VAL A 16 -16.31 -7.81 -7.42
CA VAL A 16 -15.12 -8.66 -7.39
C VAL A 16 -15.04 -9.48 -6.09
N GLU A 17 -15.28 -8.85 -4.94
CA GLU A 17 -15.19 -9.53 -3.64
C GLU A 17 -16.29 -10.61 -3.50
N ASP A 18 -17.51 -10.34 -3.96
CA ASP A 18 -18.64 -11.28 -3.92
C ASP A 18 -18.40 -12.52 -4.80
N HIS A 19 -17.57 -12.40 -5.84
CA HIS A 19 -17.30 -13.47 -6.81
C HIS A 19 -15.83 -13.93 -6.78
N LEU A 20 -15.10 -13.66 -5.69
CA LEU A 20 -13.65 -13.84 -5.64
C LEU A 20 -13.22 -15.30 -5.88
N THR A 21 -14.06 -16.29 -5.52
CA THR A 21 -13.80 -17.73 -5.71
C THR A 21 -14.22 -18.26 -7.08
N GLU A 22 -14.87 -17.46 -7.92
CA GLU A 22 -15.37 -17.89 -9.23
C GLU A 22 -14.36 -17.63 -10.36
N LYS A 23 -14.60 -18.14 -11.56
CA LYS A 23 -13.84 -17.70 -12.74
C LYS A 23 -14.28 -16.30 -13.16
N LEU A 24 -13.55 -15.28 -12.68
CA LEU A 24 -13.74 -13.88 -13.04
C LEU A 24 -12.81 -13.48 -14.20
N ASP A 25 -13.37 -12.77 -15.16
CA ASP A 25 -12.63 -12.07 -16.19
C ASP A 25 -13.14 -10.62 -16.31
N LEU A 26 -12.38 -9.80 -17.03
CA LEU A 26 -12.68 -8.37 -17.18
C LEU A 26 -14.00 -8.14 -17.94
N ASP A 27 -14.37 -9.05 -18.84
CA ASP A 27 -15.63 -9.04 -19.59
C ASP A 27 -16.83 -9.09 -18.65
N ARG A 28 -16.90 -10.13 -17.82
CA ARG A 28 -18.02 -10.36 -16.88
C ARG A 28 -18.17 -9.21 -15.90
N ILE A 29 -17.06 -8.67 -15.40
CA ILE A 29 -17.09 -7.54 -14.48
C ILE A 29 -17.64 -6.30 -15.20
N ALA A 30 -17.11 -5.98 -16.38
CA ALA A 30 -17.53 -4.81 -17.15
C ALA A 30 -19.02 -4.86 -17.52
N GLU A 31 -19.53 -6.03 -17.92
CA GLU A 31 -20.96 -6.24 -18.17
C GLU A 31 -21.81 -6.05 -16.92
N ALA A 32 -21.41 -6.63 -15.79
CA ALA A 32 -22.15 -6.56 -14.53
C ALA A 32 -22.27 -5.15 -13.97
N VAL A 33 -21.25 -4.31 -14.17
CA VAL A 33 -21.27 -2.90 -13.74
C VAL A 33 -21.62 -1.91 -14.87
N HIS A 34 -22.07 -2.41 -16.02
CA HIS A 34 -22.49 -1.61 -17.18
C HIS A 34 -21.44 -0.63 -17.71
N TYR A 35 -20.17 -1.03 -17.74
CA TYR A 35 -19.07 -0.27 -18.35
C TYR A 35 -18.44 -0.98 -19.55
N SER A 36 -17.79 -0.21 -20.42
CA SER A 36 -16.85 -0.81 -21.36
C SER A 36 -15.59 -1.26 -20.61
N LYS A 37 -14.98 -2.38 -21.04
CA LYS A 37 -13.74 -2.89 -20.44
C LYS A 37 -12.64 -1.85 -20.34
N TYR A 38 -12.50 -1.05 -21.41
CA TYR A 38 -11.45 -0.03 -21.50
C TYR A 38 -11.67 1.08 -20.48
N HIS A 39 -12.92 1.53 -20.31
CA HIS A 39 -13.27 2.53 -19.32
C HIS A 39 -13.03 1.99 -17.90
N LEU A 40 -13.51 0.77 -17.61
CA LEU A 40 -13.34 0.11 -16.32
C LEU A 40 -11.87 -0.08 -15.95
N HIS A 41 -11.07 -0.63 -16.86
CA HIS A 41 -9.64 -0.82 -16.65
C HIS A 41 -8.92 0.49 -16.32
N ARG A 42 -9.16 1.54 -17.12
CA ARG A 42 -8.53 2.85 -16.91
C ARG A 42 -8.97 3.46 -15.58
N MET A 43 -10.28 3.53 -15.32
CA MET A 43 -10.85 4.12 -14.11
C MET A 43 -10.34 3.44 -12.84
N PHE A 44 -10.31 2.10 -12.83
CA PHE A 44 -9.84 1.32 -11.69
C PHE A 44 -8.34 1.50 -11.46
N ALA A 45 -7.52 1.37 -12.51
CA ALA A 45 -6.07 1.55 -12.41
C ALA A 45 -5.67 2.98 -12.01
N ASP A 46 -6.37 3.99 -12.53
CA ASP A 46 -6.10 5.39 -12.18
C ASP A 46 -6.39 5.74 -10.73
N THR A 47 -7.28 5.00 -10.08
CA THR A 47 -7.76 5.26 -8.73
C THR A 47 -7.09 4.36 -7.70
N VAL A 48 -7.11 3.05 -7.95
CA VAL A 48 -6.60 2.02 -7.05
C VAL A 48 -5.08 1.85 -7.20
N GLY A 49 -4.53 2.20 -8.37
CA GLY A 49 -3.11 2.00 -8.70
C GLY A 49 -2.77 0.59 -9.16
N LEU A 50 -3.78 -0.27 -9.34
CA LEU A 50 -3.66 -1.67 -9.76
C LEU A 50 -4.55 -1.94 -10.96
N THR A 51 -4.20 -2.91 -11.79
CA THR A 51 -5.19 -3.46 -12.73
C THR A 51 -6.23 -4.29 -11.95
N VAL A 52 -7.43 -4.43 -12.51
CA VAL A 52 -8.48 -5.28 -11.92
C VAL A 52 -8.00 -6.73 -11.77
N HIS A 53 -7.26 -7.23 -12.76
CA HIS A 53 -6.68 -8.57 -12.72
C HIS A 53 -5.69 -8.73 -11.56
N ASP A 54 -4.77 -7.77 -11.39
CA ASP A 54 -3.78 -7.83 -10.30
C ASP A 54 -4.45 -7.74 -8.94
N TYR A 55 -5.49 -6.90 -8.81
CA TYR A 55 -6.29 -6.82 -7.60
C TYR A 55 -6.92 -8.17 -7.25
N ILE A 56 -7.63 -8.81 -8.20
CA ILE A 56 -8.25 -10.13 -8.01
C ILE A 56 -7.21 -11.17 -7.60
N GLN A 57 -6.08 -11.23 -8.31
CA GLN A 57 -5.02 -12.20 -8.03
C GLN A 57 -4.45 -12.01 -6.62
N ARG A 58 -4.15 -10.76 -6.21
CA ARG A 58 -3.61 -10.46 -4.88
C ARG A 58 -4.63 -10.73 -3.77
N ARG A 59 -5.91 -10.43 -3.98
CA ARG A 59 -7.00 -10.77 -3.06
C ARG A 59 -7.13 -12.28 -2.88
N ARG A 60 -7.15 -13.06 -3.97
CA ARG A 60 -7.15 -14.54 -3.92
C ARG A 60 -5.95 -15.12 -3.20
N LEU A 61 -4.75 -14.62 -3.49
CA LEU A 61 -3.53 -15.04 -2.80
C LEU A 61 -3.54 -14.66 -1.31
N THR A 62 -4.19 -13.56 -0.94
CA THR A 62 -4.39 -13.18 0.46
C THR A 62 -5.32 -14.16 1.17
N GLU A 63 -6.47 -14.51 0.59
CA GLU A 63 -7.36 -15.52 1.18
C GLU A 63 -6.71 -16.92 1.22
N ALA A 64 -5.94 -17.28 0.19
CA ALA A 64 -5.16 -18.52 0.19
C ALA A 64 -4.11 -18.55 1.32
N ALA A 65 -3.41 -17.43 1.56
CA ALA A 65 -2.46 -17.31 2.67
C ALA A 65 -3.14 -17.46 4.03
N LYS A 66 -4.34 -16.88 4.22
CA LYS A 66 -5.14 -17.12 5.43
C LYS A 66 -5.46 -18.60 5.61
N LEU A 67 -5.93 -19.28 4.56
CA LEU A 67 -6.24 -20.72 4.64
C LEU A 67 -5.00 -21.58 4.91
N LEU A 68 -3.83 -21.19 4.39
CA LEU A 68 -2.58 -21.90 4.67
C LEU A 68 -2.19 -21.84 6.15
N VAL A 69 -2.44 -20.72 6.82
CA VAL A 69 -2.04 -20.48 8.22
C VAL A 69 -3.11 -20.94 9.21
N PHE A 70 -4.39 -20.71 8.91
CA PHE A 70 -5.49 -20.90 9.87
C PHE A 70 -6.35 -22.15 9.58
N SER A 71 -5.90 -23.05 8.70
CA SER A 71 -6.62 -24.31 8.41
C SER A 71 -5.68 -25.43 7.97
N ASP A 72 -6.17 -26.67 8.07
CA ASP A 72 -5.46 -27.88 7.62
C ASP A 72 -5.78 -28.30 6.18
N LYS A 73 -6.47 -27.45 5.41
CA LYS A 73 -6.89 -27.79 4.03
C LYS A 73 -5.69 -28.20 3.15
N PRO A 74 -5.81 -29.21 2.28
CA PRO A 74 -4.74 -29.55 1.35
C PRO A 74 -4.35 -28.37 0.46
N ILE A 75 -3.05 -28.19 0.16
CA ILE A 75 -2.56 -27.09 -0.69
C ILE A 75 -3.22 -27.12 -2.07
N LEU A 76 -3.50 -28.32 -2.62
CA LEU A 76 -4.23 -28.48 -3.87
C LEU A 76 -5.66 -27.90 -3.79
N GLU A 77 -6.39 -28.14 -2.70
CA GLU A 77 -7.75 -27.59 -2.52
C GLU A 77 -7.71 -26.06 -2.41
N ILE A 78 -6.74 -25.52 -1.67
CA ILE A 78 -6.53 -24.07 -1.55
C ILE A 78 -6.21 -23.47 -2.92
N ALA A 79 -5.35 -24.10 -3.71
CA ALA A 79 -5.00 -23.67 -5.05
C ALA A 79 -6.23 -23.59 -5.98
N LEU A 80 -7.05 -24.65 -5.99
CA LEU A 80 -8.28 -24.71 -6.79
C LEU A 80 -9.29 -23.63 -6.34
N THR A 81 -9.47 -23.45 -5.04
CA THR A 81 -10.35 -22.42 -4.47
C THR A 81 -9.88 -21.00 -4.80
N ALA A 82 -8.56 -20.80 -4.86
CA ALA A 82 -7.96 -19.55 -5.31
C ALA A 82 -7.98 -19.37 -6.85
N GLY A 83 -8.67 -20.25 -7.59
CA GLY A 83 -8.88 -20.13 -9.03
C GLY A 83 -7.70 -20.57 -9.89
N PHE A 84 -6.75 -21.34 -9.36
CA PHE A 84 -5.64 -21.92 -10.13
C PHE A 84 -6.00 -23.31 -10.63
N GLU A 85 -5.62 -23.63 -11.87
CA GLU A 85 -5.89 -24.94 -12.49
C GLU A 85 -4.98 -26.07 -11.96
N SER A 86 -3.88 -25.72 -11.27
CA SER A 86 -2.95 -26.69 -10.69
C SER A 86 -2.22 -26.14 -9.47
N GLN A 87 -1.79 -27.05 -8.58
CA GLN A 87 -0.95 -26.70 -7.43
C GLN A 87 0.40 -26.10 -7.86
N GLN A 88 0.95 -26.51 -9.00
CA GLN A 88 2.22 -26.01 -9.53
C GLN A 88 2.10 -24.54 -9.92
N ALA A 89 1.04 -24.17 -10.66
CA ALA A 89 0.79 -22.78 -11.04
C ALA A 89 0.57 -21.89 -9.81
N PHE A 90 -0.22 -22.37 -8.84
CA PHE A 90 -0.40 -21.69 -7.55
C PHE A 90 0.92 -21.51 -6.81
N THR A 91 1.71 -22.57 -6.66
CA THR A 91 3.00 -22.52 -5.96
C THR A 91 3.96 -21.53 -6.59
N ALA A 92 4.05 -21.50 -7.93
CA ALA A 92 4.90 -20.53 -8.63
C ALA A 92 4.45 -19.08 -8.39
N CYS A 93 3.14 -18.81 -8.52
CA CYS A 93 2.59 -17.47 -8.30
C CYS A 93 2.73 -17.03 -6.83
N PHE A 94 2.31 -17.88 -5.89
CA PHE A 94 2.39 -17.64 -4.45
C PHE A 94 3.83 -17.38 -4.01
N THR A 95 4.78 -18.23 -4.41
CA THR A 95 6.21 -18.04 -4.09
C THR A 95 6.75 -16.76 -4.71
N SER A 96 6.29 -16.38 -5.91
CA SER A 96 6.74 -15.13 -6.53
C SER A 96 6.27 -13.88 -5.79
N MET A 97 5.14 -13.94 -5.09
CA MET A 97 4.59 -12.81 -4.32
C MET A 97 5.05 -12.83 -2.85
N TYR A 98 4.88 -13.95 -2.15
CA TYR A 98 5.23 -14.12 -0.72
C TYR A 98 6.69 -14.50 -0.46
N LYS A 99 7.48 -14.75 -1.51
CA LYS A 99 8.90 -15.16 -1.46
C LYS A 99 9.16 -16.47 -0.71
N THR A 100 8.10 -17.20 -0.39
CA THR A 100 8.12 -18.46 0.35
C THR A 100 7.11 -19.41 -0.28
N ALA A 101 7.46 -20.69 -0.40
CA ALA A 101 6.56 -21.71 -0.93
C ALA A 101 5.37 -21.95 0.01
N PRO A 102 4.17 -22.30 -0.49
CA PRO A 102 2.96 -22.45 0.34
C PRO A 102 3.10 -23.38 1.55
N GLY A 103 3.78 -24.53 1.39
CA GLY A 103 4.00 -25.48 2.49
C GLY A 103 4.87 -24.89 3.60
N ARG A 104 5.95 -24.21 3.24
CA ARG A 104 6.81 -23.51 4.20
C ARG A 104 6.09 -22.31 4.82
N TYR A 105 5.27 -21.60 4.06
CA TYR A 105 4.47 -20.47 4.56
C TYR A 105 3.49 -20.93 5.65
N ARG A 106 2.82 -22.08 5.46
CA ARG A 106 1.98 -22.71 6.48
C ARG A 106 2.73 -22.96 7.79
N GLU A 107 3.94 -23.51 7.71
CA GLU A 107 4.77 -23.79 8.89
C GLU A 107 5.20 -22.53 9.66
N THR A 108 5.18 -21.34 9.03
CA THR A 108 5.55 -20.10 9.73
C THR A 108 4.50 -19.62 10.73
N GLU A 109 3.24 -20.07 10.57
CA GLU A 109 2.07 -19.60 11.34
C GLU A 109 1.87 -18.06 11.34
N ARG A 110 2.49 -17.35 10.39
CA ARG A 110 2.42 -15.89 10.27
C ARG A 110 1.68 -15.49 9.02
N PHE A 111 0.46 -14.99 9.21
CA PHE A 111 -0.32 -14.41 8.14
C PHE A 111 -0.03 -12.92 7.98
N TYR A 112 0.17 -12.49 6.74
CA TYR A 112 0.12 -11.08 6.35
C TYR A 112 -0.57 -10.95 4.99
N PRO A 113 -1.36 -9.90 4.76
CA PRO A 113 -2.07 -9.73 3.49
C PRO A 113 -1.17 -9.09 2.41
N LEU A 114 -1.30 -9.55 1.16
CA LEU A 114 -0.76 -8.83 -0.01
C LEU A 114 -1.70 -7.72 -0.49
N GLN A 115 -3.00 -7.90 -0.23
CA GLN A 115 -4.05 -6.96 -0.59
C GLN A 115 -5.27 -7.23 0.28
N LEU A 116 -5.78 -6.20 0.94
CA LEU A 116 -7.09 -6.21 1.57
C LEU A 116 -8.13 -5.58 0.66
N ARG A 117 -9.42 -5.81 0.95
CA ARG A 117 -10.51 -5.12 0.26
C ARG A 117 -10.31 -3.61 0.40
N PHE A 118 -10.38 -2.89 -0.71
CA PHE A 118 -10.43 -1.44 -0.67
C PHE A 118 -11.79 -1.00 -0.13
N HIS A 119 -11.79 -0.23 0.97
CA HIS A 119 -12.97 0.43 1.49
C HIS A 119 -12.86 1.92 1.13
N LEU A 120 -13.57 2.35 0.09
CA LEU A 120 -13.60 3.75 -0.38
C LEU A 120 -14.87 4.46 0.09
N GLU A 121 -15.27 4.20 1.34
CA GLU A 121 -16.39 4.87 1.98
C GLU A 121 -15.90 6.14 2.69
N GLY A 122 -16.65 7.24 2.57
CA GLY A 122 -16.35 8.46 3.31
C GLY A 122 -16.72 9.75 2.59
N SER A 123 -16.48 10.87 3.28
CA SER A 123 -16.62 12.22 2.74
C SER A 123 -15.25 12.72 2.29
N TYR A 124 -15.09 12.88 0.97
CA TYR A 124 -13.84 13.32 0.35
C TYR A 124 -13.86 14.82 0.02
N ALA A 125 -14.05 15.65 1.04
CA ALA A 125 -14.21 17.09 0.88
C ALA A 125 -12.97 17.75 0.26
N MET A 126 -11.78 17.24 0.61
CA MET A 126 -10.54 17.62 -0.03
C MET A 126 -10.41 17.07 -1.45
N LEU A 127 -11.33 16.35 -2.09
CA LEU A 127 -11.20 16.11 -3.55
C LEU A 127 -11.80 17.26 -4.37
N GLU A 128 -12.64 18.09 -3.77
CA GLU A 128 -13.41 19.12 -4.49
C GLU A 128 -12.74 20.50 -4.49
N GLN A 129 -11.77 20.74 -3.61
CA GLN A 129 -11.12 22.05 -3.45
C GLN A 129 -10.03 22.30 -4.52
N LYS A 130 -10.32 23.13 -5.52
CA LYS A 130 -9.40 23.37 -6.67
C LYS A 130 -8.17 24.26 -6.38
N GLN A 131 -8.00 24.84 -5.19
CA GLN A 131 -6.91 25.79 -4.92
C GLN A 131 -5.65 25.14 -4.34
N ARG A 132 -4.52 25.83 -4.55
CA ARG A 132 -3.15 25.43 -4.19
C ARG A 132 -3.08 25.11 -2.68
N ARG A 133 -2.87 23.84 -2.34
CA ARG A 133 -2.98 23.37 -0.97
C ARG A 133 -1.62 23.37 -0.30
N GLN A 134 -1.49 24.17 0.73
CA GLN A 134 -0.59 23.82 1.82
C GLN A 134 -1.27 22.70 2.59
N TRP A 135 -0.63 21.54 2.67
CA TRP A 135 -1.16 20.41 3.41
C TRP A 135 -0.92 20.63 4.90
N ASP A 136 -1.99 20.56 5.69
CA ASP A 136 -1.91 20.67 7.16
C ASP A 136 -1.45 19.33 7.75
N ILE A 137 -0.15 19.07 7.62
CA ILE A 137 0.50 17.87 8.16
C ILE A 137 0.88 18.13 9.62
N ALA A 138 0.29 17.34 10.51
CA ALA A 138 0.49 17.42 11.95
C ALA A 138 1.21 16.19 12.50
N PHE A 139 1.73 16.28 13.73
CA PHE A 139 2.12 15.09 14.49
C PHE A 139 0.87 14.34 14.92
N ALA A 140 0.87 13.02 14.75
CA ALA A 140 -0.24 12.18 15.18
C ALA A 140 -0.31 12.09 16.71
N VAL A 141 -1.52 11.96 17.22
CA VAL A 141 -1.83 11.68 18.63
C VAL A 141 -2.41 10.28 18.79
N GLN A 142 -2.57 9.79 20.03
CA GLN A 142 -3.06 8.41 20.25
C GLN A 142 -4.47 8.20 19.70
N GLU A 143 -5.30 9.24 19.70
CA GLU A 143 -6.65 9.23 19.16
C GLU A 143 -6.67 9.05 17.63
N ASP A 144 -5.56 9.32 16.93
CA ASP A 144 -5.45 9.12 15.49
C ASP A 144 -5.19 7.65 15.10
N ILE A 145 -4.78 6.79 16.04
CA ILE A 145 -4.40 5.38 15.77
C ILE A 145 -5.49 4.61 14.99
N PRO A 146 -6.79 4.71 15.32
CA PRO A 146 -7.82 4.01 14.56
C PRO A 146 -7.84 4.43 13.08
N CYS A 147 -7.92 5.73 12.77
CA CYS A 147 -7.96 6.21 11.40
C CYS A 147 -6.64 5.97 10.65
N TRP A 148 -5.51 5.98 11.37
CA TRP A 148 -4.21 5.61 10.86
C TRP A 148 -4.20 4.15 10.39
N MET A 149 -4.69 3.23 11.22
CA MET A 149 -4.72 1.80 10.89
C MET A 149 -5.67 1.47 9.74
N GLU A 150 -6.78 2.21 9.60
CA GLU A 150 -7.63 2.09 8.40
C GLU A 150 -6.84 2.43 7.13
N LEU A 151 -6.05 3.51 7.14
CA LEU A 151 -5.20 3.84 5.99
C LEU A 151 -4.11 2.78 5.77
N VAL A 152 -3.48 2.27 6.82
CA VAL A 152 -2.47 1.18 6.72
C VAL A 152 -3.06 -0.04 6.02
N ARG A 153 -4.26 -0.49 6.42
CA ARG A 153 -4.95 -1.62 5.78
C ARG A 153 -5.29 -1.35 4.32
N LEU A 154 -5.61 -0.09 3.99
CA LEU A 154 -5.91 0.33 2.62
C LEU A 154 -4.67 0.34 1.71
N VAL A 155 -3.46 0.51 2.26
CA VAL A 155 -2.20 0.58 1.48
C VAL A 155 -1.22 -0.54 1.82
N VAL A 156 -1.72 -1.64 2.39
CA VAL A 156 -0.90 -2.77 2.85
C VAL A 156 -0.10 -3.44 1.72
N ASP A 157 -0.53 -3.25 0.47
CA ASP A 157 0.12 -3.79 -0.73
C ASP A 157 1.56 -3.29 -0.91
N GLY A 158 1.91 -2.17 -0.29
CA GLY A 158 3.26 -1.61 -0.27
C GLY A 158 4.18 -2.14 0.83
N PHE A 159 3.67 -2.95 1.75
CA PHE A 159 4.36 -3.34 2.98
C PHE A 159 4.24 -4.85 3.21
N PRO A 160 5.13 -5.66 2.61
CA PRO A 160 5.13 -7.09 2.85
C PRO A 160 5.42 -7.36 4.34
N CYS A 161 4.87 -8.47 4.87
CA CYS A 161 5.08 -8.90 6.25
C CYS A 161 4.51 -7.95 7.33
N LEU A 162 3.51 -7.12 7.03
CA LEU A 162 2.87 -6.28 8.04
C LEU A 162 2.18 -7.11 9.14
N ASP A 163 2.71 -7.06 10.35
CA ASP A 163 2.04 -7.48 11.59
C ASP A 163 1.39 -6.27 12.26
N GLU A 164 0.06 -6.23 12.30
CA GLU A 164 -0.67 -5.06 12.83
C GLU A 164 -0.43 -4.84 14.33
N ALA A 165 -0.26 -5.90 15.13
CA ALA A 165 -0.09 -5.76 16.58
C ALA A 165 1.29 -5.18 16.91
N GLU A 166 2.33 -5.67 16.24
CA GLU A 166 3.67 -5.11 16.30
C GLU A 166 3.69 -3.67 15.75
N TYR A 167 3.04 -3.44 14.61
CA TYR A 167 2.97 -2.11 14.01
C TYR A 167 2.32 -1.08 14.95
N VAL A 168 1.17 -1.41 15.56
CA VAL A 168 0.48 -0.50 16.51
C VAL A 168 1.35 -0.23 17.74
N ARG A 169 2.12 -1.21 18.22
CA ARG A 169 3.07 -1.01 19.33
C ARG A 169 4.15 0.00 18.95
N VAL A 170 4.74 -0.14 17.76
CA VAL A 170 5.74 0.80 17.23
C VAL A 170 5.12 2.19 17.00
N LEU A 171 3.93 2.26 16.41
CA LEU A 171 3.21 3.52 16.16
C LEU A 171 2.97 4.31 17.46
N LYS A 172 2.54 3.65 18.54
CA LYS A 172 2.36 4.30 19.85
C LYS A 172 3.65 4.94 20.37
N GLU A 173 4.77 4.25 20.20
CA GLU A 173 6.08 4.78 20.57
C GLU A 173 6.47 5.97 19.69
N LYS A 174 6.27 5.86 18.38
CA LYS A 174 6.56 6.93 17.42
C LYS A 174 5.70 8.17 17.64
N ILE A 175 4.45 8.01 18.05
CA ILE A 175 3.59 9.12 18.47
C ILE A 175 4.20 9.81 19.69
N ARG A 176 4.60 9.04 20.72
CA ARG A 176 5.18 9.58 21.96
C ARG A 176 6.48 10.36 21.72
N THR A 177 7.28 9.95 20.74
CA THR A 177 8.56 10.59 20.42
C THR A 177 8.46 11.67 19.34
N GLY A 178 7.26 12.02 18.86
CA GLY A 178 7.09 13.03 17.81
C GLY A 178 7.65 12.58 16.45
N GLN A 179 7.48 11.31 16.13
CA GLN A 179 8.03 10.63 14.95
C GLN A 179 6.94 10.01 14.04
N ALA A 180 5.69 10.36 14.28
CA ALA A 180 4.54 9.98 13.46
C ALA A 180 3.84 11.25 12.95
N LEU A 181 3.75 11.39 11.64
CA LEU A 181 3.05 12.49 10.98
C LEU A 181 1.80 11.99 10.28
N ILE A 182 0.73 12.78 10.33
CA ILE A 182 -0.57 12.45 9.73
C ILE A 182 -1.14 13.68 9.00
N LEU A 183 -1.85 13.39 7.91
CA LEU A 183 -2.72 14.32 7.19
C LEU A 183 -4.12 13.71 7.13
N LYS A 184 -5.13 14.49 7.51
CA LYS A 184 -6.53 14.02 7.56
C LYS A 184 -7.43 14.81 6.62
N ASP A 185 -8.43 14.15 6.05
CA ASP A 185 -9.62 14.78 5.46
C ASP A 185 -10.82 14.46 6.36
N GLY A 186 -11.26 15.46 7.12
CA GLY A 186 -12.19 15.24 8.23
C GLY A 186 -11.62 14.29 9.28
N ALA A 187 -12.30 13.17 9.52
CA ALA A 187 -11.88 12.13 10.46
C ALA A 187 -10.99 11.04 9.84
N MET A 188 -10.82 11.03 8.52
CA MET A 188 -10.09 9.99 7.79
C MET A 188 -8.63 10.38 7.60
N ALA A 189 -7.70 9.47 7.85
CA ALA A 189 -6.31 9.65 7.46
C ALA A 189 -6.18 9.50 5.93
N VAL A 190 -5.63 10.52 5.27
CA VAL A 190 -5.36 10.50 3.82
C VAL A 190 -3.87 10.39 3.49
N GLY A 191 -3.02 10.67 4.47
CA GLY A 191 -1.59 10.40 4.38
C GLY A 191 -0.97 10.23 5.76
N ILE A 192 0.02 9.36 5.85
CA ILE A 192 0.71 9.00 7.09
C ILE A 192 2.19 8.78 6.82
N LEU A 193 3.04 9.15 7.77
CA LEU A 193 4.48 8.91 7.72
C LEU A 193 5.03 8.58 9.12
N LEU A 194 5.61 7.38 9.29
CA LEU A 194 6.52 7.07 10.40
C LEU A 194 7.95 7.29 9.93
N PHE A 195 8.77 7.87 10.81
CA PHE A 195 10.21 7.97 10.57
C PHE A 195 11.02 7.74 11.85
N THR A 196 12.30 7.47 11.70
CA THR A 196 13.28 7.39 12.78
C THR A 196 14.20 8.58 12.66
N GLY A 197 14.03 9.57 13.56
CA GLY A 197 14.81 10.80 13.56
C GLY A 197 16.32 10.57 13.71
N GLU A 198 16.70 9.56 14.51
CA GLU A 198 18.10 9.23 14.77
C GLU A 198 18.85 8.74 13.53
N THR A 199 18.18 7.99 12.66
CA THR A 199 18.79 7.37 11.46
C THR A 199 18.41 8.06 10.15
N GLY A 200 17.40 8.91 10.15
CA GLY A 200 16.82 9.47 8.93
C GLY A 200 16.07 8.43 8.09
N SER A 201 15.65 7.32 8.69
CA SER A 201 14.85 6.29 8.03
C SER A 201 13.38 6.66 8.01
N ILE A 202 12.70 6.48 6.88
CA ILE A 202 11.24 6.45 6.79
C ILE A 202 10.82 5.00 6.99
N ASP A 203 10.19 4.74 8.12
CA ASP A 203 9.78 3.38 8.50
C ASP A 203 8.46 2.98 7.82
N PHE A 204 7.60 3.97 7.53
CA PHE A 204 6.35 3.77 6.82
C PHE A 204 5.90 5.06 6.13
N MET A 205 5.42 4.99 4.90
CA MET A 205 4.78 6.13 4.21
C MET A 205 3.56 5.66 3.42
N GLY A 206 2.37 6.03 3.90
CA GLY A 206 1.09 5.67 3.31
C GLY A 206 0.37 6.88 2.73
N CYS A 207 -0.29 6.70 1.58
CA CYS A 207 -1.13 7.72 0.97
C CYS A 207 -2.38 7.07 0.39
N HIS A 208 -3.55 7.60 0.78
CA HIS A 208 -4.84 7.08 0.37
C HIS A 208 -4.94 7.07 -1.16
N PRO A 209 -5.43 5.98 -1.80
CA PRO A 209 -5.42 5.82 -3.26
C PRO A 209 -5.98 7.04 -4.03
N LEU A 210 -7.12 7.57 -3.58
CA LEU A 210 -7.75 8.77 -4.16
C LEU A 210 -6.90 10.06 -4.09
N TYR A 211 -5.91 10.12 -3.20
CA TYR A 211 -5.09 11.32 -2.94
C TYR A 211 -3.66 11.21 -3.48
N ARG A 212 -3.26 10.05 -4.01
CA ARG A 212 -1.87 9.78 -4.47
C ARG A 212 -1.35 10.80 -5.48
N LYS A 213 -2.22 11.28 -6.37
CA LYS A 213 -1.86 12.26 -7.43
C LYS A 213 -1.84 13.72 -6.94
N MET A 214 -2.04 13.98 -5.65
CA MET A 214 -2.14 15.34 -5.09
C MET A 214 -0.82 15.86 -4.49
N GLY A 215 0.27 15.10 -4.58
CA GLY A 215 1.58 15.54 -4.08
C GLY A 215 1.77 15.41 -2.56
N ILE A 216 0.88 14.70 -1.87
CA ILE A 216 0.96 14.46 -0.42
C ILE A 216 2.28 13.79 0.01
N PRO A 217 2.77 12.72 -0.67
CA PRO A 217 4.05 12.12 -0.29
C PRO A 217 5.22 13.11 -0.33
N LYS A 218 5.27 13.99 -1.34
CA LYS A 218 6.29 15.02 -1.43
C LYS A 218 6.19 16.03 -0.27
N ALA A 219 4.97 16.45 0.09
CA ALA A 219 4.76 17.37 1.19
C ALA A 219 5.22 16.81 2.55
N PHE A 220 5.03 15.51 2.79
CA PHE A 220 5.60 14.84 3.97
C PHE A 220 7.13 14.88 3.97
N LEU A 221 7.77 14.57 2.84
CA LEU A 221 9.23 14.62 2.72
C LEU A 221 9.78 16.03 2.94
N ASP A 222 9.16 17.04 2.32
CA ASP A 222 9.56 18.44 2.47
C ASP A 222 9.50 18.87 3.95
N LYS A 223 8.44 18.47 4.68
CA LYS A 223 8.30 18.73 6.12
C LYS A 223 9.39 18.02 6.93
N VAL A 224 9.61 16.73 6.70
CA VAL A 224 10.60 15.93 7.44
C VAL A 224 12.02 16.46 7.21
N MET A 225 12.40 16.74 5.96
CA MET A 225 13.73 17.24 5.62
C MET A 225 13.97 18.67 6.13
N GLY A 226 12.99 19.56 5.95
CA GLY A 226 13.14 20.98 6.29
C GLY A 226 13.06 21.27 7.78
N GLU A 227 12.18 20.56 8.50
CA GLU A 227 11.86 20.89 9.89
C GLU A 227 12.50 19.92 10.89
N LEU A 228 12.52 18.61 10.59
CA LEU A 228 12.73 17.56 11.60
C LEU A 228 14.11 16.90 11.54
N LEU A 229 14.75 16.87 10.37
CA LEU A 229 15.99 16.14 10.14
C LEU A 229 17.11 16.99 9.56
N LYS A 230 17.14 18.30 9.89
CA LYS A 230 18.07 19.29 9.33
C LYS A 230 19.48 18.73 9.05
N GLY A 231 19.80 18.56 7.77
CA GLY A 231 21.13 18.15 7.30
C GLY A 231 21.39 16.63 7.26
N ARG A 232 20.40 15.79 7.55
CA ARG A 232 20.52 14.32 7.45
C ARG A 232 19.97 13.82 6.13
N GLU A 233 20.62 12.76 5.66
CA GLU A 233 20.14 11.95 4.55
C GLU A 233 18.84 11.23 4.94
N LEU A 234 17.88 11.19 4.02
CA LEU A 234 16.67 10.38 4.18
C LEU A 234 16.84 9.04 3.48
N SER A 235 16.34 7.98 4.11
CA SER A 235 16.28 6.67 3.48
C SER A 235 14.94 5.99 3.66
N ILE A 236 14.60 5.11 2.74
CA ILE A 236 13.40 4.27 2.78
C ILE A 236 13.73 2.96 2.07
N THR A 237 13.10 1.86 2.48
CA THR A 237 13.20 0.58 1.77
C THR A 237 11.92 0.28 1.02
N THR A 238 12.05 -0.33 -0.14
CA THR A 238 10.91 -0.86 -0.89
C THR A 238 11.34 -2.07 -1.72
N PHE A 239 10.45 -2.60 -2.56
CA PHE A 239 10.70 -3.77 -3.40
C PHE A 239 11.96 -3.63 -4.26
N ARG A 240 12.56 -4.76 -4.66
CA ARG A 240 13.68 -4.80 -5.63
C ARG A 240 13.19 -4.63 -7.07
N GLU A 241 14.12 -4.31 -7.98
CA GLU A 241 13.79 -4.26 -9.40
C GLU A 241 13.26 -5.62 -9.89
N GLY A 242 12.18 -5.58 -10.68
CA GLY A 242 11.53 -6.79 -11.20
C GLY A 242 10.72 -7.59 -10.17
N ASP A 243 10.56 -7.11 -8.94
CA ASP A 243 9.71 -7.76 -7.95
C ASP A 243 8.23 -7.69 -8.38
N ARG A 244 7.58 -8.85 -8.50
CA ARG A 244 6.17 -8.96 -8.87
C ARG A 244 5.19 -8.37 -7.86
N ALA A 245 5.61 -8.24 -6.60
CA ALA A 245 4.79 -7.61 -5.58
C ALA A 245 4.80 -6.07 -5.73
N ASP A 246 5.77 -5.48 -6.44
CA ASP A 246 5.83 -4.03 -6.65
C ASP A 246 4.69 -3.55 -7.56
N THR A 247 3.77 -2.76 -7.01
CA THR A 247 2.63 -2.15 -7.72
C THR A 247 2.98 -0.82 -8.37
N GLY A 248 4.24 -0.39 -8.28
CA GLY A 248 4.70 0.93 -8.72
C GLY A 248 5.29 1.77 -7.59
N HIS A 249 5.50 1.19 -6.40
CA HIS A 249 6.14 1.85 -5.27
C HIS A 249 7.56 2.28 -5.61
N ARG A 250 8.38 1.45 -6.28
CA ARG A 250 9.72 1.88 -6.72
C ARG A 250 9.67 3.10 -7.62
N ARG A 251 8.73 3.11 -8.57
CA ARG A 251 8.54 4.25 -9.50
C ARG A 251 8.13 5.51 -8.73
N ALA A 252 7.24 5.37 -7.74
CA ALA A 252 6.81 6.49 -6.91
C ALA A 252 7.98 7.05 -6.08
N ILE A 253 8.76 6.19 -5.41
CA ILE A 253 9.93 6.58 -4.62
C ILE A 253 11.00 7.26 -5.48
N LYS A 254 11.32 6.71 -6.66
CA LYS A 254 12.20 7.37 -7.64
C LYS A 254 11.66 8.72 -8.10
N GLY A 255 10.35 8.83 -8.32
CA GLY A 255 9.68 10.08 -8.71
C GLY A 255 9.76 11.17 -7.64
N LEU A 256 9.99 10.80 -6.37
CA LEU A 256 10.24 11.72 -5.26
C LEU A 256 11.72 12.14 -5.16
N GLY A 257 12.59 11.63 -6.03
CA GLY A 257 14.01 11.99 -6.11
C GLY A 257 14.96 11.03 -5.40
N PHE A 258 14.45 9.93 -4.83
CA PHE A 258 15.32 8.93 -4.20
C PHE A 258 16.12 8.14 -5.26
N ALA A 259 17.39 7.87 -4.95
CA ALA A 259 18.26 7.00 -5.72
C ALA A 259 18.35 5.61 -5.07
N GLU A 260 18.62 4.58 -5.88
CA GLU A 260 18.86 3.22 -5.37
C GLU A 260 20.21 3.15 -4.65
N ALA A 261 20.26 2.42 -3.53
CA ALA A 261 21.45 2.18 -2.73
C ALA A 261 21.71 0.67 -2.56
N GLU A 262 21.94 0.16 -1.36
CA GLU A 262 22.20 -1.25 -1.11
C GLU A 262 20.95 -2.15 -1.13
N LEU A 263 21.14 -3.41 -1.52
CA LEU A 263 20.13 -4.47 -1.41
C LEU A 263 20.08 -5.00 0.01
N LEU A 264 18.88 -5.14 0.56
CA LEU A 264 18.64 -5.56 1.95
C LEU A 264 17.68 -6.77 2.00
N VAL A 265 17.55 -7.34 3.20
CA VAL A 265 16.50 -8.30 3.54
C VAL A 265 15.89 -7.85 4.86
N GLU A 266 14.60 -7.52 4.83
CA GLU A 266 13.86 -7.00 5.98
C GLU A 266 12.67 -7.91 6.26
N PHE A 267 12.52 -8.35 7.51
CA PHE A 267 11.47 -9.31 7.90
C PHE A 267 11.43 -10.57 7.01
N GLY A 268 12.60 -11.00 6.52
CA GLY A 268 12.74 -12.14 5.60
C GLY A 268 12.36 -11.83 4.14
N TYR A 269 11.98 -10.60 3.82
CA TYR A 269 11.62 -10.16 2.48
C TYR A 269 12.78 -9.41 1.79
N PRO A 270 13.12 -9.72 0.53
CA PRO A 270 14.16 -9.03 -0.21
C PRO A 270 13.72 -7.60 -0.59
N THR A 271 14.43 -6.60 -0.07
CA THR A 271 14.17 -5.18 -0.33
C THR A 271 15.38 -4.49 -0.96
N GLN A 272 15.16 -3.25 -1.40
CA GLN A 272 16.16 -2.31 -1.90
C GLN A 272 16.07 -1.05 -1.04
N ARG A 273 17.19 -0.62 -0.47
CA ARG A 273 17.29 0.70 0.14
C ARG A 273 17.34 1.77 -0.93
N PHE A 274 16.63 2.85 -0.66
CA PHE A 274 16.60 4.08 -1.43
C PHE A 274 17.01 5.23 -0.54
N VAL A 275 17.72 6.18 -1.12
CA VAL A 275 18.31 7.30 -0.42
C VAL A 275 17.98 8.61 -1.13
N LEU A 276 17.57 9.61 -0.37
CA LEU A 276 17.33 10.97 -0.84
C LEU A 276 18.40 11.89 -0.25
N HIS A 277 19.29 12.35 -1.11
CA HIS A 277 20.29 13.37 -0.77
C HIS A 277 19.69 14.76 -0.93
N ARG A 278 20.10 15.69 -0.07
CA ARG A 278 19.80 17.11 -0.27
C ARG A 278 20.52 17.58 -1.53
N LYS A 279 19.84 18.34 -2.39
CA LYS A 279 20.54 19.09 -3.44
C LYS A 279 21.41 20.15 -2.77
N GLU A 280 22.73 20.02 -2.88
CA GLU A 280 23.65 21.10 -2.55
C GLU A 280 23.34 22.28 -3.50
N GLY A 281 22.79 23.39 -2.98
CA GLY A 281 22.56 24.59 -3.80
C GLY A 281 21.45 25.59 -3.39
N GLU A 282 20.61 25.32 -2.37
CA GLU A 282 19.56 26.29 -1.95
C GLU A 282 19.88 27.09 -0.68
N ASP A 283 21.07 26.91 -0.08
CA ASP A 283 21.58 27.79 1.01
C ASP A 283 22.69 28.74 0.48
N GLY A 284 22.39 29.43 -0.62
CA GLY A 284 23.33 30.35 -1.27
C GLY A 284 22.62 31.48 -2.01
N GLY A 285 21.82 32.27 -1.30
CA GLY A 285 21.26 33.53 -1.77
C GLY A 285 21.14 34.48 -0.58
N GLU A 286 21.97 35.51 -0.60
CA GLU A 286 22.22 36.56 0.41
C GLU A 286 21.00 37.09 1.18
#